data_AF-A0A397JFE9-F1
#
_entry.id   AF-A0A397JFE9-F1
#
_cell.length_a   1.000
_cell.length_b   1.000
_cell.length_c   1.000
_cell.angle_alpha   90.00
_cell.angle_beta   90.00
_cell.angle_gamma   90.00
#
_symmetry.space_group_name_H-M   'P 1'
#
loop_
_entity.id
_entity.type
_entity.pdbx_description
1 polymer ?
#
loop_
_entity_poly.entity_id
_entity_poly.type
_entity_poly.pdbx_seq_one_letter_code
_entity_poly.pdbx_strand_id
1 'polypeptide(L)'
;MENPLEHSIFKEHIPPELNKEGCEKLIACYPNGLERIQKVYLQEVLKIEKRNTTGRRAIGVKRTRHQEYKEASKTKKKKVVQHTVENNNVLKKRRATSYEEQILSSLLVYNDKIPNYEYENISQQLGSDWNKKKIYAWWSYRNKKNTK
;
A
#
# COMPACT_ATOMS: atom_id res chain seq x y z
N MET A 1 37.31 8.53 -30.57
CA MET A 1 36.73 7.76 -29.46
C MET A 1 36.84 6.30 -29.82
N GLU A 2 37.28 5.46 -28.89
CA GLU A 2 37.22 4.00 -29.05
C GLU A 2 35.77 3.54 -29.22
N ASN A 3 35.57 2.42 -29.92
CA ASN A 3 34.24 1.87 -30.14
C ASN A 3 33.63 1.45 -28.78
N PRO A 4 32.52 2.08 -28.32
CA PRO A 4 31.94 1.79 -27.01
C PRO A 4 31.48 0.33 -26.85
N LEU A 5 31.18 -0.34 -27.96
CA LEU A 5 30.73 -1.73 -27.99
C LEU A 5 31.87 -2.73 -27.78
N GLU A 6 33.13 -2.34 -28.01
CA GLU A 6 34.30 -3.23 -27.93
C GLU A 6 35.03 -3.10 -26.59
N HIS A 7 34.50 -2.29 -25.68
CA HIS A 7 35.14 -2.00 -24.40
C HIS A 7 35.29 -3.28 -23.56
N SER A 8 36.47 -3.47 -22.96
CA SER A 8 36.82 -4.69 -22.19
C SER A 8 35.80 -5.02 -21.09
N ILE A 9 35.24 -4.00 -20.46
CA ILE A 9 34.21 -4.10 -19.41
C ILE A 9 32.96 -4.89 -19.86
N PHE A 10 32.60 -4.87 -21.15
CA PHE A 10 31.40 -5.53 -21.67
C PHE A 10 31.67 -6.90 -22.34
N LYS A 11 32.92 -7.38 -22.31
CA LYS A 11 33.30 -8.63 -23.00
C LYS A 11 32.81 -9.89 -22.31
N GLU A 12 32.75 -9.90 -20.98
CA GLU A 12 32.29 -11.06 -20.20
C GLU A 12 30.76 -11.15 -20.17
N HIS A 13 30.09 -10.00 -20.10
CA HIS A 13 28.63 -9.90 -20.08
C HIS A 13 28.18 -8.77 -21.00
N ILE A 14 27.71 -9.12 -22.20
CA ILE A 14 27.13 -8.17 -23.14
C ILE A 14 25.72 -7.82 -22.63
N PRO A 15 25.46 -6.56 -22.22
CA PRO A 15 24.14 -6.16 -21.80
C PRO A 15 23.19 -6.21 -23.01
N PRO A 16 21.99 -6.79 -22.90
CA PRO A 16 21.02 -6.77 -23.99
C PRO A 16 20.58 -5.34 -24.37
N GLU A 17 20.73 -4.38 -23.46
CA GLU A 17 20.44 -2.96 -23.66
C GLU A 17 21.55 -2.22 -24.42
N LEU A 18 22.74 -2.81 -24.57
CA LEU A 18 23.87 -2.19 -25.26
C LEU A 18 23.74 -2.38 -26.78
N ASN A 19 22.88 -1.57 -27.39
CA ASN A 19 22.65 -1.55 -28.82
C ASN A 19 23.38 -0.39 -29.51
N LYS A 20 23.71 -0.58 -30.79
CA LYS A 20 24.37 0.44 -31.61
C LYS A 20 23.56 1.74 -31.66
N GLU A 21 22.25 1.63 -31.81
CA GLU A 21 21.33 2.77 -31.86
C GLU A 21 21.32 3.58 -30.56
N GLY A 22 21.37 2.92 -29.40
CA GLY A 22 21.43 3.58 -28.10
C GLY A 22 22.75 4.31 -27.89
N CYS A 23 23.85 3.71 -28.30
CA CYS A 23 25.17 4.36 -28.30
C CYS A 23 25.17 5.63 -29.17
N GLU A 24 24.63 5.55 -30.39
CA GLU A 24 24.51 6.70 -31.29
C GLU A 24 23.66 7.83 -30.67
N LYS A 25 22.51 7.47 -30.07
CA LYS A 25 21.65 8.44 -29.36
C LYS A 25 22.36 9.12 -28.19
N LEU A 26 23.13 8.35 -27.41
CA LEU A 26 23.92 8.88 -26.29
C LEU A 26 25.01 9.85 -26.76
N ILE A 27 25.76 9.46 -27.79
CA ILE A 27 26.81 10.31 -28.38
C ILE A 27 26.19 11.61 -28.93
N ALA A 28 25.06 11.51 -29.64
CA ALA A 28 24.35 12.67 -30.19
C ALA A 28 23.82 13.63 -29.11
N CYS A 29 23.64 13.17 -27.87
CA CYS A 29 23.22 14.02 -26.75
C CYS A 29 24.35 14.86 -26.15
N TYR A 30 25.62 14.51 -26.40
CA TYR A 30 26.78 15.19 -25.81
C TYR A 30 26.87 16.69 -26.16
N PRO A 31 26.71 17.13 -27.43
CA PRO A 31 26.76 18.55 -27.78
C PRO A 31 25.69 19.36 -27.04
N ASN A 32 24.47 18.82 -26.94
CA ASN A 32 23.37 19.46 -26.21
C ASN A 32 23.67 19.61 -24.71
N GLY A 33 24.29 18.59 -24.12
CA GLY A 33 24.75 18.62 -22.73
C GLY A 33 25.86 19.66 -22.52
N LEU A 34 26.80 19.75 -23.46
CA LEU A 34 27.91 20.70 -23.43
C LEU A 34 27.42 22.16 -23.51
N GLU A 35 26.52 22.48 -24.43
CA GLU A 35 25.91 23.81 -24.50
C GLU A 35 25.17 24.15 -23.21
N ARG A 36 24.45 23.18 -22.65
CA ARG A 36 23.70 23.38 -21.41
C ARG A 36 24.63 23.67 -20.24
N ILE A 37 25.72 22.93 -20.07
CA ILE A 37 26.64 23.14 -18.95
C ILE A 37 27.39 24.47 -19.08
N GLN A 38 27.77 24.86 -20.31
CA GLN A 38 28.38 26.17 -20.58
C GLN A 38 27.41 27.32 -20.21
N LYS A 39 26.14 27.23 -20.62
CA LYS A 39 25.10 28.21 -20.24
C LYS A 39 24.91 28.29 -18.73
N VAL A 40 24.91 27.15 -18.03
CA VAL A 40 24.80 27.12 -16.56
C VAL A 40 26.01 27.82 -15.91
N TYR A 41 27.22 27.55 -16.40
CA TYR A 41 28.44 28.16 -15.89
C TYR A 41 28.45 29.69 -16.06
N LEU A 42 28.09 30.18 -17.25
CA LEU A 42 28.00 31.61 -17.55
C LEU A 42 26.97 32.33 -16.66
N GLN A 43 25.84 31.67 -16.37
CA GLN A 43 24.76 32.25 -15.56
C GLN A 43 25.03 32.19 -14.05
N GLU A 44 25.55 31.07 -13.54
CA GLU A 44 25.60 30.81 -12.09
C GLU A 44 26.98 31.07 -11.47
N VAL A 45 28.05 30.78 -12.21
CA VAL A 45 29.42 30.98 -11.73
C VAL A 45 29.91 32.38 -12.10
N LEU A 46 29.92 32.69 -13.40
CA LEU A 46 30.43 33.97 -13.90
C LEU A 46 29.41 35.11 -13.80
N LYS A 47 28.11 34.79 -13.72
CA LYS A 47 26.99 35.75 -13.60
C LYS A 47 26.98 36.83 -14.71
N ILE A 48 27.51 36.50 -15.88
CA ILE A 48 27.56 37.39 -17.05
C ILE A 48 26.19 37.43 -17.74
N GLU A 49 25.54 36.26 -17.82
CA GLU A 49 24.19 36.13 -18.39
C GLU A 49 23.11 36.16 -17.30
N LYS A 50 21.89 36.57 -17.68
CA LYS A 50 20.74 36.51 -16.79
C LYS A 50 20.38 35.06 -16.47
N ARG A 51 20.14 34.78 -15.18
CA ARG A 51 19.80 33.44 -14.70
C ARG A 51 18.47 32.96 -15.28
N ASN A 52 18.49 31.88 -16.05
CA ASN A 52 17.28 31.23 -16.53
C ASN A 52 16.76 30.22 -15.49
N THR A 53 15.61 30.54 -14.88
CA THR A 53 14.93 29.68 -13.89
C THR A 53 13.93 28.71 -14.50
N THR A 54 13.62 28.85 -15.79
CA THR A 54 12.61 28.06 -16.50
C THR A 54 13.02 26.59 -16.54
N GLY A 55 12.08 25.69 -16.23
CA GLY A 55 12.32 24.24 -16.21
C GLY A 55 13.09 23.71 -14.99
N ARG A 56 13.87 24.53 -14.28
CA ARG A 56 14.62 24.09 -13.08
C ARG A 56 13.71 23.69 -11.90
N ARG A 57 12.46 24.16 -11.89
CA ARG A 57 11.42 23.77 -10.92
C ARG A 57 10.37 22.81 -11.50
N ALA A 58 10.45 22.47 -12.79
CA ALA A 58 9.53 21.53 -13.40
C ALA A 58 9.90 20.12 -12.94
N ILE A 59 9.34 19.73 -11.80
CA ILE A 59 9.38 18.34 -11.36
C ILE A 59 8.48 17.58 -12.33
N GLY A 60 9.07 16.89 -13.31
CA GLY A 60 8.36 16.04 -14.29
C GLY A 60 7.66 14.82 -13.69
N VAL A 61 7.57 14.78 -12.36
CA VAL A 61 6.96 13.71 -11.57
C VAL A 61 5.77 14.29 -10.83
N LYS A 62 4.58 13.71 -11.03
CA LYS A 62 3.40 14.04 -10.23
C LYS A 62 3.71 13.72 -8.76
N ARG A 63 3.91 14.75 -7.95
CA ARG A 63 3.96 14.63 -6.49
C ARG A 63 2.54 14.59 -5.98
N THR A 64 2.12 13.45 -5.44
CA THR A 64 0.88 13.37 -4.67
C THR A 64 1.12 13.93 -3.27
N ARG A 65 0.34 14.94 -2.88
CA ARG A 65 0.38 15.44 -1.50
C ARG A 65 -0.32 14.44 -0.58
N HIS A 66 0.11 14.38 0.68
CA HIS A 66 -0.53 13.51 1.68
C HIS A 66 -2.03 13.82 1.87
N GLN A 67 -2.43 15.09 1.70
CA GLN A 67 -3.85 15.49 1.70
C GLN A 67 -4.62 14.85 0.53
N GLU A 68 -4.08 14.90 -0.69
CA GLU A 68 -4.67 14.26 -1.87
C GLU A 68 -4.81 12.74 -1.69
N TYR A 69 -3.82 12.11 -1.04
CA TYR A 69 -3.90 10.70 -0.66
C TYR A 69 -5.06 10.42 0.31
N LYS A 70 -5.23 11.25 1.35
CA LYS A 70 -6.35 11.14 2.29
C LYS A 70 -7.70 11.29 1.59
N GLU A 71 -7.83 12.23 0.66
CA GLU A 71 -9.06 12.44 -0.11
C GLU A 71 -9.36 11.29 -1.07
N ALA A 72 -8.36 10.79 -1.80
CA ALA A 72 -8.48 9.63 -2.67
C ALA A 72 -8.86 8.34 -1.90
N SER A 73 -8.38 8.20 -0.66
CA SER A 73 -8.74 7.06 0.20
C SER A 73 -10.22 7.11 0.64
N LYS A 74 -10.79 8.31 0.82
CA LYS A 74 -12.20 8.50 1.18
C LYS A 74 -13.14 8.20 0.02
N THR A 75 -12.77 8.57 -1.21
CA THR A 75 -13.56 8.28 -2.42
C THR A 75 -13.48 6.81 -2.84
N LYS A 76 -12.34 6.13 -2.68
CA LYS A 76 -12.22 4.68 -2.91
C LYS A 76 -13.15 3.85 -2.00
N LYS A 77 -13.32 4.25 -0.73
CA LYS A 77 -14.28 3.59 0.19
C LYS A 77 -15.74 3.70 -0.27
N LYS A 78 -16.11 4.72 -1.04
CA LYS A 78 -17.48 4.87 -1.58
C LYS A 78 -17.72 4.00 -2.83
N LYS A 79 -16.72 3.82 -3.71
CA LYS A 79 -16.87 3.01 -4.94
C LYS A 79 -16.91 1.49 -4.70
N VAL A 80 -16.30 0.98 -3.63
CA VAL A 80 -16.31 -0.47 -3.30
C VAL A 80 -17.70 -0.97 -2.88
N VAL A 81 -18.63 -0.09 -2.48
CA VAL A 81 -19.97 -0.51 -2.04
C VAL A 81 -20.88 -0.93 -3.20
N GLN A 82 -20.60 -0.53 -4.45
CA GLN A 82 -21.48 -0.83 -5.60
C GLN A 82 -21.07 -2.05 -6.44
N HIS A 83 -19.87 -2.64 -6.27
CA HIS A 83 -19.36 -3.70 -7.16
C HIS A 83 -18.95 -5.01 -6.45
N THR A 84 -19.57 -5.35 -5.32
CA THR A 84 -19.42 -6.71 -4.74
C THR A 84 -20.79 -7.31 -4.45
N VAL A 85 -21.58 -7.52 -5.50
CA VAL A 85 -22.34 -8.77 -5.60
C VAL A 85 -21.36 -9.74 -6.24
N GLU A 86 -21.29 -10.95 -5.73
CA GLU A 86 -20.36 -12.03 -6.11
C GLU A 86 -19.03 -12.07 -5.34
N ASN A 87 -18.93 -13.11 -4.51
CA ASN A 87 -17.73 -13.71 -3.95
C ASN A 87 -17.00 -12.93 -2.84
N ASN A 88 -17.58 -12.96 -1.65
CA ASN A 88 -16.88 -12.63 -0.41
C ASN A 88 -17.02 -13.74 0.64
N ASN A 89 -16.19 -14.78 0.53
CA ASN A 89 -15.66 -15.51 1.69
C ASN A 89 -14.53 -14.71 2.38
N VAL A 90 -14.70 -13.39 2.50
CA VAL A 90 -13.95 -12.59 3.47
C VAL A 90 -14.75 -12.69 4.75
N LEU A 91 -14.22 -13.40 5.75
CA LEU A 91 -14.73 -13.48 7.11
C LEU A 91 -14.86 -12.07 7.71
N LYS A 92 -15.91 -11.34 7.31
CA LYS A 92 -16.41 -10.18 8.05
C LYS A 92 -16.67 -10.71 9.45
N LYS A 93 -16.06 -10.07 10.46
CA LYS A 93 -16.40 -10.33 11.87
C LYS A 93 -17.90 -10.14 12.01
N ARG A 94 -18.66 -11.24 11.96
CA ARG A 94 -20.10 -11.23 12.19
C ARG A 94 -20.29 -10.67 13.60
N ARG A 95 -21.02 -9.58 13.70
CA ARG A 95 -21.55 -9.13 14.99
C ARG A 95 -22.67 -10.10 15.35
N ALA A 96 -22.72 -10.49 16.61
CA ALA A 96 -23.83 -11.29 17.11
C ALA A 96 -25.14 -10.53 16.83
N THR A 97 -26.17 -11.24 16.38
CA THR A 97 -27.51 -10.67 16.27
C THR A 97 -28.06 -10.39 17.68
N SER A 98 -29.12 -9.58 17.78
CA SER A 98 -29.72 -9.25 19.08
C SER A 98 -30.12 -10.48 19.90
N TYR A 99 -30.56 -11.55 19.25
CA TYR A 99 -30.92 -12.82 19.90
C TYR A 99 -29.68 -13.60 20.34
N GLU A 100 -28.66 -13.69 19.47
CA GLU A 100 -27.38 -14.34 19.80
C GLU A 100 -26.67 -13.63 20.97
N GLU A 101 -26.75 -12.29 21.05
CA GLU A 101 -26.21 -11.54 22.18
C GLU A 101 -26.93 -11.86 23.50
N GLN A 102 -28.24 -12.09 23.49
CA GLN A 102 -28.99 -12.49 24.69
C GLN A 102 -28.51 -13.86 25.20
N ILE A 103 -28.37 -14.83 24.30
CA ILE A 103 -27.87 -16.17 24.64
C ILE A 103 -26.44 -16.07 25.17
N LEU A 104 -25.54 -15.40 24.45
CA LEU A 104 -24.13 -15.28 24.82
C LEU A 104 -23.92 -14.52 26.14
N SER A 105 -24.82 -13.58 26.49
CA SER A 105 -24.71 -12.80 27.73
C SER A 105 -24.87 -13.66 28.99
N SER A 106 -25.53 -14.83 28.91
CA SER A 106 -25.60 -15.79 30.02
C SER A 106 -24.20 -16.28 30.47
N LEU A 107 -23.21 -16.26 29.56
CA LEU A 107 -21.82 -16.66 29.85
C LEU A 107 -21.04 -15.64 30.69
N LEU A 108 -21.53 -14.40 30.82
CA LEU A 108 -20.84 -13.35 31.57
C LEU A 108 -20.87 -13.58 33.09
N VAL A 109 -21.67 -14.55 33.56
CA VAL A 109 -21.65 -14.99 34.96
C VAL A 109 -20.32 -15.69 35.30
N TYR A 110 -19.66 -16.28 34.31
CA TYR A 110 -18.40 -16.98 34.49
C TYR A 110 -17.23 -16.04 34.19
N ASN A 111 -16.35 -15.84 35.19
CA ASN A 111 -15.19 -14.94 35.08
C ASN A 111 -13.92 -15.67 34.62
N ASP A 112 -13.68 -16.88 35.13
CA ASP A 112 -12.42 -17.60 34.90
C ASP A 112 -12.50 -18.62 33.76
N LYS A 113 -13.58 -19.43 33.74
CA LYS A 113 -13.76 -20.47 32.74
C LYS A 113 -15.24 -20.81 32.55
N ILE A 114 -15.66 -20.87 31.30
CA ILE A 114 -16.99 -21.39 30.92
C ILE A 114 -17.00 -22.91 31.16
N PRO A 115 -17.92 -23.44 31.99
CA PRO A 115 -18.10 -24.88 32.17
C PRO A 115 -18.48 -25.58 30.87
N ASN A 116 -18.00 -26.81 30.66
CA ASN A 116 -18.27 -27.54 29.41
C ASN A 116 -19.77 -27.77 29.17
N TYR A 117 -20.55 -28.04 30.22
CA TYR A 117 -21.99 -28.29 30.07
C TYR A 117 -22.75 -27.03 29.59
N GLU A 118 -22.33 -25.83 30.02
CA GLU A 118 -22.89 -24.56 29.56
C GLU A 118 -22.53 -24.25 28.12
N TYR A 119 -21.29 -24.59 27.74
CA TYR A 119 -20.84 -24.45 26.36
C TYR A 119 -21.71 -25.30 25.42
N GLU A 120 -21.97 -26.56 25.77
CA GLU A 120 -22.80 -27.44 24.94
C GLU A 120 -24.24 -26.93 24.84
N ASN A 121 -24.83 -26.47 25.95
CA ASN A 121 -26.17 -25.89 25.98
C ASN A 121 -26.29 -24.68 25.03
N ILE A 122 -25.34 -23.74 25.12
CA ILE A 122 -25.31 -22.54 24.26
C ILE A 122 -24.99 -22.88 22.81
N SER A 123 -24.13 -23.87 22.57
CA SER A 123 -23.82 -24.35 21.22
C SER A 123 -25.00 -25.08 20.56
N GLN A 124 -25.99 -25.55 21.31
CA GLN A 124 -27.23 -26.09 20.76
C GLN A 124 -28.24 -24.97 20.44
N GLN A 125 -28.29 -23.93 21.26
CA GLN A 125 -29.16 -22.76 21.04
C GLN A 125 -28.65 -21.85 19.92
N LEU A 126 -27.34 -21.76 19.77
CA LEU A 126 -26.68 -21.06 18.67
C LEU A 126 -26.49 -22.06 17.51
N GLY A 127 -26.97 -21.72 16.31
CA GLY A 127 -26.78 -22.58 15.15
C GLY A 127 -25.31 -22.81 14.78
N SER A 128 -25.08 -23.65 13.76
CA SER A 128 -23.75 -24.07 13.24
C SER A 128 -22.75 -22.94 12.95
N ASP A 129 -23.25 -21.71 12.81
CA ASP A 129 -22.44 -20.50 12.63
C ASP A 129 -21.53 -20.16 13.82
N TRP A 130 -21.87 -20.60 15.04
CA TRP A 130 -21.12 -20.30 16.28
C TRP A 130 -20.27 -21.48 16.74
N ASN A 131 -19.03 -21.52 16.27
CA ASN A 131 -18.05 -22.49 16.74
C ASN A 131 -17.44 -22.09 18.09
N LYS A 132 -16.82 -23.06 18.78
CA LYS A 132 -16.10 -22.87 20.05
C LYS A 132 -15.20 -21.64 20.07
N LYS A 133 -14.39 -21.46 19.03
CA LYS A 133 -13.45 -20.33 18.94
C LYS A 133 -14.18 -18.98 18.95
N LYS A 134 -15.31 -18.85 18.25
CA LYS A 134 -16.11 -17.62 18.20
C LYS A 134 -16.75 -17.31 19.56
N ILE A 135 -17.29 -18.32 20.23
CA ILE A 135 -17.93 -18.16 21.55
C ILE A 135 -16.91 -17.68 22.60
N TYR A 136 -15.77 -18.37 22.73
CA TYR A 136 -14.71 -17.98 23.66
C TYR A 136 -14.10 -16.61 23.32
N ALA A 137 -13.94 -16.29 22.03
CA ALA A 137 -13.44 -14.99 21.60
C ALA A 137 -14.40 -13.85 21.98
N TRP A 138 -15.72 -14.07 21.84
CA TRP A 138 -16.74 -13.11 22.26
C TRP A 138 -16.74 -12.91 23.77
N TRP A 139 -16.74 -14.01 24.54
CA TRP A 139 -16.74 -13.98 26.00
C TRP A 139 -15.49 -13.29 26.57
N SER A 140 -14.30 -13.67 26.09
CA SER A 140 -13.04 -13.05 26.53
C SER A 140 -12.98 -11.55 26.21
N TYR A 141 -13.51 -11.13 25.05
CA TYR A 141 -13.55 -9.72 24.68
C TYR A 141 -14.49 -8.91 25.59
N ARG A 142 -15.63 -9.47 25.99
CA ARG A 142 -16.58 -8.82 26.91
C ARG A 142 -16.05 -8.77 28.35
N ASN A 143 -15.46 -9.85 28.87
CA ASN A 143 -14.85 -9.85 30.20
C ASN A 143 -13.71 -8.82 30.31
N LYS A 144 -12.89 -8.64 29.26
CA LYS A 144 -11.86 -7.59 29.20
C LYS A 144 -12.41 -6.16 29.17
N LYS A 145 -13.66 -5.98 28.72
CA LYS A 145 -14.33 -4.68 28.74
C LYS A 145 -15.01 -4.38 30.06
N ASN A 146 -15.54 -5.40 30.73
CA ASN A 146 -16.23 -5.27 32.01
C ASN A 146 -15.28 -5.17 33.22
N THR A 147 -14.01 -5.54 33.04
CA THR A 147 -12.94 -5.41 34.07
C THR A 147 -12.23 -4.05 34.04
N LYS A 148 -12.65 -3.13 33.18
CA LYS A 148 -12.14 -1.77 33.04
C LYS A 148 -13.18 -0.77 33.55
#